data_AF-A0A938GJ21-F1
#
_entry.id   AF-A0A938GJ21-F1
#
_cell.length_a   1.000
_cell.length_b   1.000
_cell.length_c   1.000
_cell.angle_alpha   90.00
_cell.angle_beta   90.00
_cell.angle_gamma   90.00
#
_symmetry.space_group_name_H-M   'P 1'
#
loop_
_entity.id
_entity.type
_entity.pdbx_description
1 polymer ?
#
loop_
_entity_poly.entity_id
_entity_poly.type
_entity_poly.pdbx_seq_one_letter_code
_entity_poly.pdbx_strand_id
1 'polypeptide(L)'
;MMTMRGFLVGLCLLISMPSGVIAAQAVGGRKPPPPGNRYLFVVENSSSMQARDEAVQEALFDLVHSGARGQMESGDTFGVWTFNSTVDTRFPMQTWDSANRLNLSARVNIFLRNQGYKRRSRLDAVVADVHTVAKSVDQLTVFFLLDGLDRMAGTPFDSEINDMFKDLSQGAARSKAPILMGLRAEKGEFTAYSVVPSGEQLTLPPLPRRIPPSQPVVKVNQTAIAATPPRRVAPIIMTRDGSTTDPEALTARPAPPESQGGQAPATRSVDQPSSQAPVQPAEKSPQPVPSPGTNGLLAKVTAGIPTPVPQSRSNVIRTNRTDTGLAGKGMATNLNVVRVIKTTAPVVETPPNPPEPASSPEPIVPPVVPPAVSSTV
;
A
#
# COMPACT_ATOMS: atom_id res chain seq x y z
N MET A 1 1.70 9.42 -62.89
CA MET A 1 0.85 8.22 -62.81
C MET A 1 0.38 8.08 -61.36
N MET A 2 -0.71 8.63 -60.84
CA MET A 2 -2.06 8.99 -61.31
C MET A 2 -2.98 7.79 -61.60
N THR A 3 -3.66 7.31 -60.55
CA THR A 3 -4.89 6.47 -60.53
C THR A 3 -5.44 6.56 -59.10
N MET A 4 -6.41 7.40 -58.72
CA MET A 4 -7.81 7.59 -59.13
C MET A 4 -8.80 6.55 -58.53
N ARG A 5 -9.50 7.02 -57.48
CA ARG A 5 -10.94 6.86 -57.13
C ARG A 5 -11.62 5.48 -57.17
N GLY A 6 -12.15 5.09 -56.01
CA GLY A 6 -13.34 4.23 -55.89
C GLY A 6 -14.21 4.71 -54.72
N PHE A 7 -15.22 5.54 -55.02
CA PHE A 7 -16.30 5.90 -54.10
C PHE A 7 -17.30 4.73 -54.07
N LEU A 8 -17.62 4.21 -52.89
CA LEU A 8 -18.81 3.37 -52.71
C LEU A 8 -19.80 4.11 -51.82
N VAL A 9 -20.87 4.59 -52.46
CA VAL A 9 -22.05 5.20 -51.84
C VAL A 9 -22.86 4.09 -51.18
N GLY A 10 -22.83 4.03 -49.86
CA GLY A 10 -23.61 3.11 -49.05
C GLY A 10 -24.95 3.74 -48.66
N LEU A 11 -26.01 3.25 -49.31
CA LEU A 11 -27.44 3.50 -49.12
C LEU A 11 -27.87 3.62 -47.64
N CYS A 12 -28.29 4.83 -47.23
CA CYS A 12 -28.98 5.09 -45.96
C CYS A 12 -30.41 4.52 -46.01
N LEU A 13 -30.64 3.43 -45.28
CA LEU A 13 -31.98 2.88 -45.04
C LEU A 13 -32.55 3.55 -43.77
N LEU A 14 -33.47 4.50 -43.96
CA LEU A 14 -34.21 5.18 -42.90
C LEU A 14 -35.26 4.24 -42.31
N ILE A 15 -34.91 3.53 -41.23
CA ILE A 15 -35.86 2.78 -40.41
C ILE A 15 -36.49 3.77 -39.42
N SER A 16 -37.74 4.16 -39.70
CA SER A 16 -38.59 4.92 -38.80
C SER A 16 -38.92 4.09 -37.56
N MET A 17 -38.17 4.30 -36.47
CA MET A 17 -38.49 3.69 -35.18
C MET A 17 -39.60 4.48 -34.47
N PRO A 18 -40.65 3.81 -33.95
CA PRO A 18 -41.66 4.46 -33.14
C PRO A 18 -41.00 5.03 -31.89
N SER A 19 -41.31 6.29 -31.58
CA SER A 19 -40.95 6.97 -30.34
C SER A 19 -41.63 6.26 -29.16
N GLY A 20 -41.02 5.17 -28.70
CA GLY A 20 -41.36 4.54 -27.44
C GLY A 20 -41.06 5.53 -26.33
N VAL A 21 -42.10 5.95 -25.62
CA VAL A 21 -41.99 6.71 -24.38
C VAL A 21 -41.14 5.87 -23.42
N ILE A 22 -39.87 6.25 -23.26
CA ILE A 22 -39.01 5.69 -22.23
C ILE A 22 -39.60 6.19 -20.91
N ALA A 23 -40.41 5.34 -20.27
CA ALA A 23 -40.73 5.50 -18.87
C ALA A 23 -39.39 5.56 -18.13
N ALA A 24 -39.06 6.73 -17.60
CA ALA A 24 -37.92 6.94 -16.73
C ALA A 24 -38.07 5.94 -15.58
N GLN A 25 -37.34 4.83 -15.64
CA GLN A 25 -37.21 3.95 -14.49
C GLN A 25 -36.56 4.80 -13.42
N ALA A 26 -37.32 5.11 -12.38
CA ALA A 26 -36.82 5.74 -11.18
C ALA A 26 -35.62 4.92 -10.74
N VAL A 27 -34.42 5.48 -10.93
CA VAL A 27 -33.16 4.90 -10.51
C VAL A 27 -33.34 4.59 -9.03
N GLY A 28 -33.46 3.30 -8.71
CA GLY A 28 -33.67 2.82 -7.35
C GLY A 28 -32.68 3.55 -6.45
N GLY A 29 -33.23 4.29 -5.48
CA GLY A 29 -32.48 5.24 -4.67
C GLY A 29 -31.25 4.55 -4.09
N ARG A 30 -30.07 4.86 -4.65
CA ARG A 30 -28.80 4.42 -4.06
C ARG A 30 -28.79 5.00 -2.65
N LYS A 31 -28.84 4.12 -1.65
CA LYS A 31 -28.73 4.50 -0.25
C LYS A 31 -27.52 5.44 -0.15
N PRO A 32 -27.69 6.67 0.39
CA PRO A 32 -26.59 7.60 0.50
C PRO A 32 -25.44 6.89 1.24
N PRO A 33 -24.20 7.05 0.76
CA PRO A 33 -23.06 6.42 1.38
C PRO A 33 -23.00 6.79 2.87
N PRO A 34 -22.58 5.87 3.75
CA PRO A 34 -22.46 6.16 5.16
C PRO A 34 -21.68 7.45 5.38
N PRO A 35 -22.12 8.31 6.32
CA PRO A 35 -21.35 9.48 6.68
C PRO A 35 -20.02 9.02 7.28
N GLY A 36 -18.90 9.27 6.60
CA GLY A 36 -17.56 8.90 7.07
C GLY A 36 -16.47 9.47 6.16
N ASN A 37 -15.27 9.62 6.68
CA ASN A 37 -14.10 9.93 5.85
C ASN A 37 -13.81 8.70 4.99
N ARG A 38 -13.32 8.94 3.77
CA ARG A 38 -13.03 7.87 2.84
C ARG A 38 -11.54 7.70 2.67
N TYR A 39 -11.12 6.46 2.77
CA TYR A 39 -9.75 6.05 2.61
C TYR A 39 -9.61 5.10 1.43
N LEU A 40 -8.51 5.20 0.72
CA LEU A 40 -8.19 4.29 -0.36
C LEU A 40 -6.74 3.86 -0.26
N PHE A 41 -6.51 2.56 -0.15
CA PHE A 41 -5.17 1.99 -0.22
C PHE A 41 -4.95 1.47 -1.63
N VAL A 42 -3.94 1.97 -2.32
CA VAL A 42 -3.59 1.61 -3.70
C VAL A 42 -2.26 0.89 -3.69
N VAL A 43 -2.25 -0.37 -4.09
CA VAL A 43 -1.05 -1.21 -4.06
C VAL A 43 -0.60 -1.51 -5.47
N GLU A 44 0.64 -1.17 -5.78
CA GLU A 44 1.25 -1.57 -7.03
C GLU A 44 1.52 -3.08 -7.04
N ASN A 45 1.11 -3.75 -8.12
CA ASN A 45 1.22 -5.19 -8.32
C ASN A 45 1.98 -5.51 -9.63
N SER A 46 3.14 -4.86 -9.78
CA SER A 46 4.10 -5.03 -10.86
C SER A 46 5.19 -6.04 -10.49
N SER A 47 5.94 -6.54 -11.47
CA SER A 47 7.00 -7.53 -11.24
C SER A 47 8.12 -7.01 -10.34
N SER A 48 8.40 -5.71 -10.35
CA SER A 48 9.35 -5.06 -9.45
C SER A 48 8.89 -5.11 -7.99
N MET A 49 7.59 -5.15 -7.73
CA MET A 49 7.03 -5.26 -6.39
C MET A 49 7.14 -6.67 -5.79
N GLN A 50 7.41 -7.71 -6.60
CA GLN A 50 7.51 -9.09 -6.11
C GLN A 50 8.60 -9.25 -5.03
N ALA A 51 9.75 -8.60 -5.19
CA ALA A 51 10.82 -8.65 -4.20
C ALA A 51 10.47 -7.94 -2.87
N ARG A 52 9.36 -7.19 -2.84
CA ARG A 52 8.89 -6.35 -1.74
C ARG A 52 7.59 -6.89 -1.10
N ASP A 53 7.11 -8.07 -1.53
CA ASP A 53 5.80 -8.61 -1.14
C ASP A 53 5.57 -8.58 0.37
N GLU A 54 6.52 -9.11 1.14
CA GLU A 54 6.44 -9.17 2.59
C GLU A 54 6.31 -7.77 3.22
N ALA A 55 7.17 -6.84 2.80
CA ALA A 55 7.14 -5.46 3.30
C ALA A 55 5.88 -4.70 2.89
N VAL A 56 5.28 -5.03 1.74
CA VAL A 56 4.00 -4.46 1.29
C VAL A 56 2.85 -4.98 2.15
N GLN A 57 2.82 -6.28 2.43
CA GLN A 57 1.81 -6.89 3.30
C GLN A 57 1.89 -6.35 4.73
N GLU A 58 3.10 -6.21 5.27
CA GLU A 58 3.33 -5.64 6.61
C GLU A 58 2.87 -4.17 6.65
N ALA A 59 3.34 -3.34 5.71
CA ALA A 59 2.99 -1.93 5.67
C ALA A 59 1.48 -1.70 5.53
N LEU A 60 0.80 -2.48 4.67
CA LEU A 60 -0.64 -2.34 4.50
C LEU A 60 -1.41 -2.87 5.72
N PHE A 61 -0.97 -3.98 6.30
CA PHE A 61 -1.54 -4.47 7.55
C PHE A 61 -1.47 -3.41 8.64
N ASP A 62 -0.29 -2.81 8.85
CA ASP A 62 -0.08 -1.78 9.86
C ASP A 62 -0.91 -0.53 9.60
N LEU A 63 -1.00 -0.09 8.33
CA LEU A 63 -1.84 1.04 7.96
C LEU A 63 -3.31 0.79 8.28
N VAL A 64 -3.86 -0.37 7.92
CA VAL A 64 -5.27 -0.70 8.20
C VAL A 64 -5.50 -0.92 9.69
N HIS A 65 -4.58 -1.63 10.36
CA HIS A 65 -4.68 -1.96 11.77
C HIS A 65 -4.64 -0.71 12.65
N SER A 66 -3.72 0.20 12.35
CA SER A 66 -3.60 1.48 13.05
C SER A 66 -4.69 2.48 12.70
N GLY A 67 -5.55 2.19 11.71
CA GLY A 67 -6.55 3.14 11.21
C GLY A 67 -5.88 4.33 10.53
N ALA A 68 -5.02 4.05 9.54
CA ALA A 68 -4.17 5.04 8.89
C ALA A 68 -3.40 5.90 9.91
N ARG A 69 -2.80 5.25 10.92
CA ARG A 69 -2.09 5.88 12.04
C ARG A 69 -2.97 6.80 12.88
N GLY A 70 -4.16 6.33 13.21
CA GLY A 70 -5.13 7.04 14.04
C GLY A 70 -5.88 8.14 13.30
N GLN A 71 -5.79 8.22 11.98
CA GLN A 71 -6.61 9.15 11.20
C GLN A 71 -8.03 8.62 10.96
N MET A 72 -8.19 7.30 10.89
CA MET A 72 -9.49 6.66 10.76
C MET A 72 -10.21 6.60 12.11
N GLU A 73 -11.47 7.00 12.10
CA GLU A 73 -12.40 6.87 13.23
C GLU A 73 -13.41 5.73 12.95
N SER A 74 -14.00 5.14 14.00
CA SER A 74 -15.04 4.11 13.80
C SER A 74 -16.21 4.70 12.99
N GLY A 75 -16.57 4.03 11.89
CA GLY A 75 -17.57 4.49 10.93
C GLY A 75 -16.98 5.06 9.64
N ASP A 76 -15.68 5.37 9.60
CA ASP A 76 -14.99 5.68 8.36
C ASP A 76 -15.00 4.49 7.41
N THR A 77 -14.80 4.74 6.10
CA THR A 77 -14.82 3.67 5.09
C THR A 77 -13.50 3.61 4.36
N PHE A 78 -13.09 2.40 3.96
CA PHE A 78 -11.91 2.21 3.14
C PHE A 78 -12.09 1.16 2.04
N GLY A 79 -11.40 1.39 0.93
CA GLY A 79 -11.21 0.43 -0.15
C GLY A 79 -9.74 0.05 -0.31
N VAL A 80 -9.49 -1.07 -0.99
CA VAL A 80 -8.16 -1.47 -1.43
C VAL A 80 -8.20 -1.69 -2.94
N TRP A 81 -7.37 -0.98 -3.66
CA TRP A 81 -7.14 -1.19 -5.09
C TRP A 81 -5.77 -1.80 -5.28
N THR A 82 -5.66 -2.69 -6.26
CA THR A 82 -4.34 -3.04 -6.80
C THR A 82 -4.24 -2.58 -8.23
N PHE A 83 -3.04 -2.33 -8.73
CA PHE A 83 -2.88 -1.95 -10.12
C PHE A 83 -1.58 -2.45 -10.72
N ASN A 84 -1.61 -2.65 -12.04
CA ASN A 84 -0.44 -2.80 -12.90
C ASN A 84 -0.71 -2.01 -14.19
N SER A 85 -0.95 -2.66 -15.32
CA SER A 85 -1.52 -2.05 -16.52
C SER A 85 -2.99 -1.68 -16.39
N THR A 86 -3.72 -2.33 -15.46
CA THR A 86 -5.14 -2.09 -15.19
C THR A 86 -5.38 -1.96 -13.70
N VAL A 87 -6.38 -1.18 -13.31
CA VAL A 87 -6.83 -1.06 -11.91
C VAL A 87 -7.77 -2.20 -11.57
N ASP A 88 -7.55 -2.83 -10.42
CA ASP A 88 -8.39 -3.86 -9.85
C ASP A 88 -9.03 -3.36 -8.55
N THR A 89 -10.35 -3.23 -8.58
CA THR A 89 -11.18 -2.71 -7.50
C THR A 89 -12.03 -3.80 -6.84
N ARG A 90 -11.66 -5.09 -6.97
CA ARG A 90 -12.47 -6.22 -6.47
C ARG A 90 -12.56 -6.32 -4.96
N PHE A 91 -11.67 -5.66 -4.21
CA PHE A 91 -11.80 -5.63 -2.76
C PHE A 91 -13.04 -4.83 -2.36
N PRO A 92 -13.99 -5.43 -1.63
CA PRO A 92 -15.23 -4.74 -1.25
C PRO A 92 -14.94 -3.60 -0.29
N MET A 93 -15.64 -2.47 -0.47
CA MET A 93 -15.61 -1.34 0.47
C MET A 93 -15.92 -1.84 1.90
N GLN A 94 -15.07 -1.47 2.86
CA GLN A 94 -15.22 -1.84 4.27
C GLN A 94 -15.52 -0.61 5.11
N THR A 95 -16.28 -0.79 6.18
CA THR A 95 -16.36 0.18 7.29
C THR A 95 -15.27 -0.15 8.29
N TRP A 96 -14.46 0.83 8.65
CA TRP A 96 -13.43 0.68 9.66
C TRP A 96 -14.03 0.83 11.05
N ASP A 97 -13.55 -0.02 11.95
CA ASP A 97 -13.93 -0.02 13.34
C ASP A 97 -12.77 -0.54 14.20
N SER A 98 -12.40 0.21 15.23
CA SER A 98 -11.29 -0.12 16.11
C SER A 98 -11.44 -1.49 16.79
N ALA A 99 -12.66 -1.94 17.09
CA ALA A 99 -12.91 -3.26 17.68
C ALA A 99 -12.65 -4.41 16.69
N ASN A 100 -12.77 -4.14 15.38
CA ASN A 100 -12.62 -5.14 14.31
C ASN A 100 -11.33 -4.98 13.48
N ARG A 101 -10.45 -4.03 13.84
CA ARG A 101 -9.25 -3.65 13.07
C ARG A 101 -8.32 -4.82 12.74
N LEU A 102 -8.12 -5.78 13.65
CA LEU A 102 -7.26 -6.95 13.41
C LEU A 102 -7.85 -7.83 12.30
N ASN A 103 -9.15 -8.10 12.35
CA ASN A 103 -9.84 -8.93 11.37
C ASN A 103 -9.93 -8.24 9.99
N LEU A 104 -10.14 -6.92 9.97
CA LEU A 104 -10.08 -6.11 8.75
C LEU A 104 -8.70 -6.18 8.09
N SER A 105 -7.63 -6.00 8.88
CA SER A 105 -6.24 -6.03 8.37
C SER A 105 -5.85 -7.40 7.84
N ALA A 106 -6.26 -8.48 8.54
CA ALA A 106 -6.05 -9.85 8.07
C ALA A 106 -6.76 -10.14 6.73
N ARG A 107 -8.00 -9.66 6.56
CA ARG A 107 -8.74 -9.80 5.29
C ARG A 107 -8.05 -9.10 4.13
N VAL A 108 -7.50 -7.91 4.37
CA VAL A 108 -6.72 -7.18 3.37
C VAL A 108 -5.47 -7.95 2.96
N ASN A 109 -4.73 -8.53 3.91
CA ASN A 109 -3.56 -9.35 3.61
C ASN A 109 -3.91 -10.62 2.82
N ILE A 110 -4.99 -11.32 3.18
CA ILE A 110 -5.46 -12.47 2.41
C ILE A 110 -5.82 -12.06 0.98
N PHE A 111 -6.49 -10.92 0.81
CA PHE A 111 -6.80 -10.38 -0.51
C PHE A 111 -5.54 -10.10 -1.33
N LEU A 112 -4.51 -9.47 -0.74
CA LEU A 112 -3.24 -9.17 -1.42
C LEU A 112 -2.47 -10.42 -1.82
N ARG A 113 -2.37 -11.43 -0.95
CA ARG A 113 -1.66 -12.70 -1.25
C ARG A 113 -2.23 -13.44 -2.45
N ASN A 114 -3.52 -13.24 -2.72
CA ASN A 114 -4.21 -13.82 -3.86
C ASN A 114 -4.04 -13.00 -5.14
N GLN A 115 -3.34 -11.86 -5.08
CA GLN A 115 -2.97 -11.07 -6.25
C GLN A 115 -1.62 -11.56 -6.77
N GLY A 116 -1.59 -11.98 -8.04
CA GLY A 116 -0.33 -12.30 -8.71
C GLY A 116 0.35 -11.06 -9.27
N TYR A 117 1.68 -11.01 -9.21
CA TYR A 117 2.49 -9.96 -9.85
C TYR A 117 2.46 -10.07 -11.36
N LYS A 118 2.28 -8.94 -12.04
CA LYS A 118 2.24 -8.89 -13.52
C LYS A 118 3.33 -7.97 -14.07
N ARG A 119 3.20 -7.64 -15.36
CA ARG A 119 4.10 -6.73 -16.08
C ARG A 119 4.09 -5.32 -15.46
N ARG A 120 4.76 -4.39 -16.14
CA ARG A 120 4.90 -2.98 -15.76
C ARG A 120 3.57 -2.33 -15.32
N SER A 121 3.70 -1.47 -14.31
CA SER A 121 2.67 -0.60 -13.78
C SER A 121 2.34 0.57 -14.73
N ARG A 122 1.19 1.20 -14.46
CA ARG A 122 0.68 2.41 -15.10
C ARG A 122 0.13 3.33 -14.01
N LEU A 123 1.05 3.99 -13.29
CA LEU A 123 0.67 4.91 -12.21
C LEU A 123 -0.25 6.04 -12.71
N ASP A 124 -0.02 6.53 -13.92
CA ASP A 124 -0.85 7.55 -14.58
C ASP A 124 -2.33 7.15 -14.69
N ALA A 125 -2.60 5.89 -15.06
CA ALA A 125 -3.95 5.39 -15.22
C ALA A 125 -4.69 5.30 -13.87
N VAL A 126 -4.03 4.75 -12.84
CA VAL A 126 -4.66 4.64 -11.52
C VAL A 126 -4.88 6.01 -10.87
N VAL A 127 -3.98 6.98 -11.07
CA VAL A 127 -4.16 8.34 -10.56
C VAL A 127 -5.37 9.02 -11.23
N ALA A 128 -5.60 8.81 -12.53
CA ALA A 128 -6.78 9.32 -13.21
C ALA A 128 -8.09 8.73 -12.65
N ASP A 129 -8.10 7.43 -12.35
CA ASP A 129 -9.25 6.76 -11.71
C ASP A 129 -9.47 7.27 -10.28
N VAL A 130 -8.40 7.44 -9.51
CA VAL A 130 -8.45 8.02 -8.16
C VAL A 130 -9.00 9.44 -8.18
N HIS A 131 -8.60 10.25 -9.15
CA HIS A 131 -9.12 11.61 -9.33
C HIS A 131 -10.63 11.60 -9.64
N THR A 132 -11.10 10.62 -10.41
CA THR A 132 -12.54 10.43 -10.66
C THR A 132 -13.30 10.12 -9.36
N VAL A 133 -12.73 9.30 -8.48
CA VAL A 133 -13.30 9.04 -7.16
C VAL A 133 -13.27 10.28 -6.29
N ALA A 134 -12.17 11.03 -6.28
CA ALA A 134 -12.02 12.27 -5.51
C ALA A 134 -13.12 13.28 -5.83
N LYS A 135 -13.51 13.40 -7.12
CA LYS A 135 -14.62 14.28 -7.54
C LYS A 135 -16.00 13.85 -7.05
N SER A 136 -16.16 12.59 -6.66
CA SER A 136 -17.45 12.04 -6.21
C SER A 136 -17.66 12.11 -4.69
N VAL A 137 -16.67 12.60 -3.94
CA VAL A 137 -16.65 12.58 -2.48
C VAL A 137 -16.11 13.89 -1.93
N ASP A 138 -16.59 14.30 -0.76
CA ASP A 138 -16.15 15.57 -0.14
C ASP A 138 -14.69 15.51 0.30
N GLN A 139 -14.26 14.35 0.82
CA GLN A 139 -12.90 14.12 1.32
C GLN A 139 -12.45 12.70 1.00
N LEU A 140 -11.22 12.57 0.51
CA LEU A 140 -10.56 11.30 0.21
C LEU A 140 -9.10 11.36 0.68
N THR A 141 -8.66 10.38 1.46
CA THR A 141 -7.24 10.17 1.75
C THR A 141 -6.78 8.89 1.06
N VAL A 142 -5.72 8.97 0.26
CA VAL A 142 -5.22 7.87 -0.55
C VAL A 142 -3.80 7.53 -0.11
N PHE A 143 -3.52 6.26 0.11
CA PHE A 143 -2.17 5.75 0.38
C PHE A 143 -1.72 4.85 -0.76
N PHE A 144 -0.63 5.19 -1.42
CA PHE A 144 -0.01 4.38 -2.45
C PHE A 144 1.19 3.64 -1.89
N LEU A 145 1.29 2.34 -2.19
CA LEU A 145 2.47 1.51 -1.96
C LEU A 145 3.09 1.17 -3.32
N LEU A 146 4.25 1.76 -3.61
CA LEU A 146 4.84 1.82 -4.95
C LEU A 146 6.30 1.37 -4.95
N ASP A 147 6.83 1.05 -6.14
CA ASP A 147 8.26 0.81 -6.32
C ASP A 147 9.08 2.08 -6.61
N GLY A 148 8.42 3.18 -6.99
CA GLY A 148 9.02 4.48 -7.32
C GLY A 148 9.60 4.61 -8.73
N LEU A 149 9.35 3.66 -9.64
CA LEU A 149 9.89 3.67 -11.00
C LEU A 149 9.01 4.40 -11.99
N ASP A 150 7.69 4.34 -11.80
CA ASP A 150 6.73 5.07 -12.61
C ASP A 150 6.61 6.53 -12.14
N ARG A 151 6.43 7.44 -13.12
CA ARG A 151 6.31 8.86 -12.84
C ARG A 151 4.91 9.20 -12.37
N MET A 152 4.83 10.06 -11.36
CA MET A 152 3.60 10.71 -10.96
C MET A 152 3.18 11.72 -12.01
N ALA A 153 1.89 11.72 -12.35
CA ALA A 153 1.27 12.69 -13.24
C ALA A 153 -0.20 12.90 -12.83
N GLY A 154 -0.71 14.12 -13.02
CA GLY A 154 -2.12 14.44 -12.79
C GLY A 154 -2.41 15.03 -11.40
N THR A 155 -1.38 15.47 -10.68
CA THR A 155 -1.52 16.20 -9.41
C THR A 155 -0.82 17.56 -9.46
N PRO A 156 -1.20 18.49 -8.57
CA PRO A 156 -0.46 19.76 -8.42
C PRO A 156 0.98 19.61 -7.91
N PHE A 157 1.39 18.41 -7.50
CA PHE A 157 2.66 18.11 -6.84
C PHE A 157 3.56 17.16 -7.65
N ASP A 158 3.28 17.03 -8.95
CA ASP A 158 3.93 16.03 -9.81
C ASP A 158 5.45 16.18 -9.81
N SER A 159 5.99 17.41 -9.89
CA SER A 159 7.44 17.66 -9.88
C SER A 159 8.09 17.17 -8.60
N GLU A 160 7.56 17.59 -7.46
CA GLU A 160 8.10 17.33 -6.13
C GLU A 160 8.03 15.84 -5.80
N ILE A 161 6.91 15.18 -6.13
CA ILE A 161 6.76 13.75 -5.95
C ILE A 161 7.78 12.98 -6.80
N ASN A 162 7.93 13.36 -8.07
CA ASN A 162 8.88 12.71 -8.97
C ASN A 162 10.33 12.90 -8.54
N ASP A 163 10.69 14.03 -7.94
CA ASP A 163 12.04 14.25 -7.42
C ASP A 163 12.30 13.37 -6.18
N MET A 164 11.36 13.26 -5.25
CA MET A 164 11.48 12.34 -4.11
C MET A 164 11.55 10.87 -4.55
N PHE A 165 10.83 10.47 -5.61
CA PHE A 165 10.94 9.12 -6.17
C PHE A 165 12.35 8.81 -6.66
N LYS A 166 13.01 9.75 -7.34
CA LYS A 166 14.40 9.58 -7.78
C LYS A 166 15.32 9.37 -6.58
N ASP A 167 15.13 10.15 -5.53
CA ASP A 167 15.96 10.09 -4.32
C ASP A 167 15.75 8.80 -3.52
N LEU A 168 14.50 8.31 -3.44
CA LEU A 168 14.14 7.18 -2.58
C LEU A 168 14.21 5.82 -3.27
N SER A 169 13.97 5.74 -4.59
CA SER A 169 13.81 4.47 -5.32
C SER A 169 15.01 3.53 -5.17
N GLN A 170 16.24 4.05 -5.19
CA GLN A 170 17.43 3.22 -5.03
C GLN A 170 17.53 2.63 -3.61
N GLY A 171 17.23 3.43 -2.58
CA GLY A 171 17.22 2.98 -1.19
C GLY A 171 16.15 1.92 -0.97
N ALA A 172 14.93 2.20 -1.43
CA ALA A 172 13.78 1.31 -1.36
C ALA A 172 14.03 -0.03 -2.07
N ALA A 173 14.69 0.00 -3.24
CA ALA A 173 15.08 -1.22 -3.96
C ALA A 173 16.09 -2.06 -3.19
N ARG A 174 17.09 -1.44 -2.55
CA ARG A 174 18.11 -2.15 -1.77
C ARG A 174 17.54 -2.78 -0.49
N SER A 175 16.63 -2.08 0.18
CA SER A 175 15.99 -2.57 1.40
C SER A 175 14.78 -3.47 1.13
N LYS A 176 14.39 -3.66 -0.13
CA LYS A 176 13.16 -4.37 -0.53
C LYS A 176 11.91 -3.79 0.13
N ALA A 177 11.91 -2.49 0.40
CA ALA A 177 10.78 -1.77 0.94
C ALA A 177 10.00 -1.08 -0.19
N PRO A 178 8.67 -0.99 -0.09
CA PRO A 178 7.91 -0.08 -0.95
C PRO A 178 8.14 1.37 -0.54
N ILE A 179 7.86 2.30 -1.45
CA ILE A 179 7.68 3.72 -1.15
C ILE A 179 6.22 3.91 -0.75
N LEU A 180 5.99 4.58 0.37
CA LEU A 180 4.66 4.97 0.83
C LEU A 180 4.41 6.43 0.47
N MET A 181 3.38 6.68 -0.34
CA MET A 181 2.88 8.02 -0.63
C MET A 181 1.48 8.20 -0.07
N GLY A 182 1.26 9.30 0.64
CA GLY A 182 -0.09 9.76 0.99
C GLY A 182 -0.51 10.92 0.10
N LEU A 183 -1.74 10.90 -0.39
CA LEU A 183 -2.42 12.04 -1.02
C LEU A 183 -3.70 12.35 -0.27
N ARG A 184 -4.03 13.64 -0.16
CA ARG A 184 -5.33 14.08 0.30
C ARG A 184 -6.04 14.83 -0.81
N ALA A 185 -7.32 14.50 -1.00
CA ALA A 185 -8.23 15.26 -1.83
C ALA A 185 -9.39 15.81 -1.01
N GLU A 186 -9.77 17.05 -1.29
CA GLU A 186 -10.92 17.72 -0.70
C GLU A 186 -11.70 18.41 -1.82
N LYS A 187 -13.02 18.19 -1.87
CA LYS A 187 -13.92 18.76 -2.90
C LYS A 187 -13.45 18.48 -4.33
N GLY A 188 -12.90 17.29 -4.56
CA GLY A 188 -12.42 16.86 -5.87
C GLY A 188 -10.99 17.26 -6.23
N GLU A 189 -10.29 18.03 -5.41
CA GLU A 189 -8.94 18.53 -5.71
C GLU A 189 -7.91 17.96 -4.73
N PHE A 190 -6.71 17.63 -5.21
CA PHE A 190 -5.61 17.21 -4.34
C PHE A 190 -5.00 18.41 -3.60
N THR A 191 -5.04 18.38 -2.27
CA THR A 191 -4.65 19.52 -1.41
C THR A 191 -3.37 19.29 -0.60
N ALA A 192 -2.96 18.03 -0.40
CA ALA A 192 -1.74 17.70 0.32
C ALA A 192 -1.15 16.37 -0.16
N TYR A 193 0.17 16.21 0.04
CA TYR A 193 0.89 14.97 -0.22
C TYR A 193 1.97 14.72 0.85
N SER A 194 2.45 13.49 0.93
CA SER A 194 3.65 13.10 1.67
C SER A 194 4.24 11.86 1.01
N VAL A 195 5.56 11.73 0.95
CA VAL A 195 6.26 10.56 0.40
C VAL A 195 7.37 10.18 1.36
N VAL A 196 7.40 8.91 1.77
CA VAL A 196 8.41 8.37 2.67
C VAL A 196 8.77 6.93 2.26
N PRO A 197 9.96 6.42 2.58
CA PRO A 197 10.20 4.98 2.50
C PRO A 197 9.29 4.22 3.49
N SER A 198 8.92 2.99 3.16
CA SER A 198 8.16 2.16 4.10
C SER A 198 8.95 1.93 5.39
N GLY A 199 8.24 1.94 6.52
CA GLY A 199 8.81 1.93 7.88
C GLY A 199 8.93 3.32 8.52
N GLU A 200 8.94 4.40 7.72
CA GLU A 200 8.97 5.76 8.25
C GLU A 200 7.57 6.36 8.48
N GLN A 201 7.51 7.34 9.38
CA GLN A 201 6.27 8.04 9.72
C GLN A 201 5.87 9.09 8.66
N LEU A 202 5.23 8.65 7.58
CA LEU A 202 4.30 9.48 6.77
C LEU A 202 3.46 10.43 7.65
N THR A 203 3.63 11.73 7.40
CA THR A 203 2.93 12.81 8.09
C THR A 203 2.03 13.52 7.09
N LEU A 204 0.72 13.24 7.15
CA LEU A 204 -0.29 14.04 6.46
C LEU A 204 -0.92 15.03 7.44
N PRO A 205 -1.37 16.21 6.98
CA PRO A 205 -2.14 17.13 7.82
C PRO A 205 -3.30 16.39 8.52
N PRO A 206 -3.73 16.76 9.73
CA PRO A 206 -4.91 16.15 10.33
C PRO A 206 -6.17 16.47 9.51
N LEU A 207 -7.14 15.54 9.46
CA LEU A 207 -8.45 15.84 8.86
C LEU A 207 -9.21 16.82 9.77
N PRO A 208 -10.06 17.70 9.21
CA PRO A 208 -11.02 18.45 10.01
C PRO A 208 -11.85 17.47 10.85
N ARG A 209 -11.86 17.66 12.18
CA ARG A 209 -12.66 16.78 13.06
C ARG A 209 -14.12 16.88 12.67
N ARG A 210 -14.77 15.72 12.56
CA ARG A 210 -16.23 15.67 12.46
C ARG A 210 -16.79 16.13 13.79
N ILE A 211 -17.54 17.22 13.76
CA ILE A 211 -18.42 17.55 14.89
C ILE A 211 -19.54 16.51 14.79
N PRO A 212 -19.69 15.60 15.78
CA PRO A 212 -20.81 14.66 15.77
C PRO A 212 -22.08 15.49 15.61
N PRO A 213 -23.00 15.12 14.70
CA PRO A 213 -24.30 15.78 14.69
C PRO A 213 -24.81 15.68 16.11
N SER A 214 -25.07 16.83 16.75
CA SER A 214 -25.53 16.90 18.12
C SER A 214 -26.65 15.89 18.23
N GLN A 215 -26.43 14.80 18.98
CA GLN A 215 -27.47 13.77 19.12
C GLN A 215 -28.72 14.55 19.49
N PRO A 216 -29.84 14.38 18.75
CA PRO A 216 -31.05 15.10 19.07
C PRO A 216 -31.29 14.79 20.54
N VAL A 217 -31.20 15.84 21.37
CA VAL A 217 -31.51 15.71 22.79
C VAL A 217 -32.90 15.14 22.76
N VAL A 218 -33.02 13.85 23.06
CA VAL A 218 -34.31 13.22 23.23
C VAL A 218 -34.88 14.04 24.37
N LYS A 219 -35.75 15.00 24.04
CA LYS A 219 -36.64 15.60 25.01
C LYS A 219 -37.40 14.41 25.53
N VAL A 220 -36.90 13.84 26.61
CA VAL A 220 -37.65 12.91 27.43
C VAL A 220 -38.83 13.76 27.86
N ASN A 221 -39.92 13.68 27.11
CA ASN A 221 -41.22 14.04 27.64
C ASN A 221 -41.36 13.10 28.82
N GLN A 222 -41.04 13.65 29.98
CA GLN A 222 -41.23 13.04 31.28
C GLN A 222 -42.74 13.01 31.49
N THR A 223 -43.41 12.13 30.74
CA THR A 223 -44.79 11.77 31.00
C THR A 223 -44.77 11.17 32.39
N ALA A 224 -45.35 11.90 33.34
CA ALA A 224 -45.48 11.49 34.72
C ALA A 224 -45.94 10.03 34.76
N ILE A 225 -45.08 9.16 35.27
CA ILE A 225 -45.40 7.76 35.51
C ILE A 225 -46.49 7.77 36.58
N ALA A 226 -47.74 7.57 36.17
CA ALA A 226 -48.79 7.19 37.09
C ALA A 226 -48.34 5.89 37.78
N ALA A 227 -48.12 5.97 39.09
CA ALA A 227 -47.67 4.86 39.91
C ALA A 227 -48.60 3.66 39.75
N THR A 228 -48.16 2.65 39.01
CA THR A 228 -48.84 1.36 38.97
C THR A 228 -48.34 0.55 40.17
N PRO A 229 -49.24 -0.03 40.99
CA PRO A 229 -48.87 -0.70 42.23
C PRO A 229 -47.92 -1.89 41.99
N PRO A 230 -47.00 -2.16 42.93
CA PRO A 230 -45.97 -3.19 42.77
C PRO A 230 -46.59 -4.58 42.68
N ARG A 231 -46.39 -5.24 41.53
CA ARG A 231 -46.72 -6.64 41.34
C ARG A 231 -45.66 -7.49 42.03
N ARG A 232 -46.05 -8.15 43.13
CA ARG A 232 -45.20 -9.13 43.84
C ARG A 232 -44.91 -10.29 42.90
N VAL A 233 -43.65 -10.48 42.55
CA VAL A 233 -43.17 -11.69 41.89
C VAL A 233 -42.64 -12.61 42.98
N ALA A 234 -43.15 -13.83 43.03
CA ALA A 234 -42.74 -14.84 43.99
C ALA A 234 -41.27 -15.27 43.74
N PRO A 235 -40.51 -15.60 44.79
CA PRO A 235 -39.14 -16.09 44.65
C PRO A 235 -39.13 -17.49 44.00
N ILE A 236 -38.38 -17.62 42.91
CA ILE A 236 -38.04 -18.92 42.32
C ILE A 236 -36.93 -19.53 43.19
N ILE A 237 -37.27 -20.60 43.90
CA ILE A 237 -36.33 -21.44 44.64
C ILE A 237 -35.63 -22.33 43.60
N MET A 238 -34.32 -22.12 43.39
CA MET A 238 -33.48 -23.07 42.67
C MET A 238 -32.93 -24.09 43.68
N THR A 239 -33.55 -25.27 43.70
CA THR A 239 -33.04 -26.44 44.42
C THR A 239 -31.77 -26.93 43.72
N ARG A 240 -30.67 -26.95 44.48
CA ARG A 240 -29.38 -27.52 44.10
C ARG A 240 -29.33 -28.94 44.67
N ASP A 241 -29.67 -29.93 43.86
CA ASP A 241 -29.42 -31.33 44.21
C ASP A 241 -28.09 -31.76 43.58
N GLY A 242 -27.10 -31.91 44.46
CA GLY A 242 -25.92 -32.70 44.16
C GLY A 242 -26.24 -34.18 44.34
N SER A 243 -25.76 -35.02 43.43
CA SER A 243 -25.57 -36.44 43.73
C SER A 243 -24.34 -36.93 43.00
N THR A 244 -23.29 -37.10 43.79
CA THR A 244 -22.06 -37.81 43.50
C THR A 244 -22.31 -39.29 43.78
N THR A 245 -22.13 -40.17 42.79
CA THR A 245 -21.80 -41.58 43.03
C THR A 245 -21.25 -42.22 41.75
N ASP A 246 -19.92 -42.35 41.70
CA ASP A 246 -19.24 -43.55 41.20
C ASP A 246 -19.13 -44.53 42.40
N PRO A 247 -19.21 -45.86 42.23
CA PRO A 247 -18.11 -46.61 41.59
C PRO A 247 -18.48 -47.90 40.82
N GLU A 248 -17.64 -48.22 39.84
CA GLU A 248 -16.96 -49.52 39.62
C GLU A 248 -17.75 -50.82 39.30
N ALA A 249 -17.23 -51.48 38.26
CA ALA A 249 -17.06 -52.93 38.07
C ALA A 249 -18.13 -53.79 37.34
N LEU A 250 -17.59 -54.44 36.29
CA LEU A 250 -17.72 -55.85 35.91
C LEU A 250 -18.66 -56.26 34.75
N THR A 251 -17.98 -56.70 33.68
CA THR A 251 -18.29 -57.85 32.79
C THR A 251 -19.41 -57.71 31.76
N ALA A 252 -19.04 -57.73 30.47
CA ALA A 252 -19.08 -58.96 29.64
C ALA A 252 -19.12 -58.63 28.13
N ARG A 253 -18.20 -59.27 27.41
CA ARG A 253 -18.10 -59.44 25.95
C ARG A 253 -19.32 -60.22 25.42
N PRO A 254 -19.83 -59.95 24.20
CA PRO A 254 -19.53 -60.85 23.07
C PRO A 254 -19.17 -60.09 21.76
N ALA A 255 -18.37 -60.76 20.92
CA ALA A 255 -18.14 -60.42 19.51
C ALA A 255 -19.20 -61.11 18.60
N PRO A 256 -18.99 -61.22 17.27
CA PRO A 256 -19.36 -60.31 16.16
C PRO A 256 -20.54 -60.88 15.32
N PRO A 257 -20.84 -60.32 14.11
CA PRO A 257 -20.30 -61.00 12.93
C PRO A 257 -19.79 -60.09 11.80
N GLU A 258 -18.86 -60.69 11.06
CA GLU A 258 -18.39 -60.32 9.73
C GLU A 258 -19.54 -60.07 8.73
N SER A 259 -19.32 -59.12 7.82
CA SER A 259 -19.77 -59.27 6.45
C SER A 259 -18.72 -58.66 5.51
N GLN A 260 -18.20 -59.55 4.68
CA GLN A 260 -17.20 -59.35 3.65
C GLN A 260 -17.78 -58.61 2.44
N GLY A 261 -16.89 -57.90 1.73
CA GLY A 261 -16.82 -57.99 0.28
C GLY A 261 -17.50 -56.87 -0.52
N GLY A 262 -16.70 -56.14 -1.31
CA GLY A 262 -17.23 -55.49 -2.52
C GLY A 262 -16.53 -54.24 -3.02
N GLN A 263 -15.41 -54.44 -3.72
CA GLN A 263 -14.96 -53.69 -4.91
C GLN A 263 -14.39 -52.26 -4.78
N ALA A 264 -13.09 -52.21 -5.08
CA ALA A 264 -12.36 -51.04 -5.56
C ALA A 264 -12.84 -50.58 -6.95
N PRO A 265 -12.86 -49.27 -7.25
CA PRO A 265 -12.87 -48.79 -8.62
C PRO A 265 -11.44 -48.75 -9.18
N ALA A 266 -11.24 -49.53 -10.24
CA ALA A 266 -10.04 -49.60 -11.03
C ALA A 266 -9.66 -48.25 -11.68
N THR A 267 -8.37 -48.00 -11.70
CA THR A 267 -7.65 -47.21 -12.70
C THR A 267 -8.09 -47.59 -14.12
N ARG A 268 -8.70 -46.65 -14.84
CA ARG A 268 -8.77 -46.69 -16.31
C ARG A 268 -7.61 -45.88 -16.88
N SER A 269 -6.55 -46.61 -17.24
CA SER A 269 -5.66 -46.23 -18.33
C SER A 269 -6.48 -46.28 -19.63
N VAL A 270 -6.57 -45.16 -20.32
CA VAL A 270 -6.97 -45.13 -21.72
C VAL A 270 -5.70 -44.87 -22.52
N ASP A 271 -5.29 -45.90 -23.24
CA ASP A 271 -4.34 -45.83 -24.34
C ASP A 271 -4.76 -44.74 -25.33
N GLN A 272 -3.87 -43.78 -25.57
CA GLN A 272 -3.97 -42.87 -26.71
C GLN A 272 -2.74 -43.09 -27.61
N PRO A 273 -2.93 -43.24 -28.94
CA PRO A 273 -1.91 -43.79 -29.82
C PRO A 273 -0.77 -42.82 -30.08
N SER A 274 0.44 -43.38 -30.11
CA SER A 274 1.63 -42.80 -30.72
C SER A 274 1.38 -42.47 -32.21
N SER A 275 1.44 -41.19 -32.59
CA SER A 275 1.95 -40.82 -33.91
C SER A 275 2.19 -39.33 -34.05
N GLN A 276 3.34 -39.04 -34.68
CA GLN A 276 3.79 -37.79 -35.28
C GLN A 276 4.48 -36.77 -34.37
N ALA A 277 5.80 -36.92 -34.36
CA ALA A 277 6.75 -35.84 -34.19
C ALA A 277 6.50 -34.72 -35.22
N PRO A 278 6.38 -33.45 -34.81
CA PRO A 278 6.59 -32.32 -35.69
C PRO A 278 8.09 -32.22 -35.96
N VAL A 279 8.44 -32.38 -37.23
CA VAL A 279 9.72 -32.05 -37.83
C VAL A 279 10.09 -30.61 -37.42
N GLN A 280 11.15 -30.43 -36.65
CA GLN A 280 11.76 -29.11 -36.45
C GLN A 280 12.32 -28.64 -37.80
N PRO A 281 11.91 -27.47 -38.32
CA PRO A 281 12.65 -26.81 -39.38
C PRO A 281 14.00 -26.38 -38.83
N ALA A 282 15.07 -26.80 -39.50
CA ALA A 282 16.43 -26.37 -39.23
C ALA A 282 16.51 -24.83 -39.18
N GLU A 283 16.82 -24.31 -38.00
CA GLU A 283 17.15 -22.90 -37.80
C GLU A 283 18.50 -22.63 -38.47
N LYS A 284 18.44 -21.91 -39.60
CA LYS A 284 19.60 -21.43 -40.33
C LYS A 284 20.47 -20.59 -39.39
N SER A 285 21.72 -20.98 -39.25
CA SER A 285 22.78 -20.15 -38.67
C SER A 285 22.79 -18.76 -39.32
N PRO A 286 22.88 -17.66 -38.55
CA PRO A 286 23.20 -16.36 -39.10
C PRO A 286 24.66 -16.35 -39.55
N GLN A 287 24.88 -16.13 -40.84
CA GLN A 287 26.18 -15.73 -41.37
C GLN A 287 26.59 -14.37 -40.78
N PRO A 288 27.88 -14.18 -40.45
CA PRO A 288 28.41 -12.90 -40.01
C PRO A 288 28.42 -11.92 -41.20
N VAL A 289 27.71 -10.80 -41.04
CA VAL A 289 27.80 -9.67 -41.96
C VAL A 289 29.10 -8.90 -41.67
N PRO A 290 29.99 -8.70 -42.65
CA PRO A 290 31.18 -7.88 -42.48
C PRO A 290 30.77 -6.40 -42.43
N SER A 291 31.07 -5.71 -41.33
CA SER A 291 30.98 -4.25 -41.30
C SER A 291 32.26 -3.62 -41.85
N PRO A 292 32.16 -2.53 -42.64
CA PRO A 292 33.27 -1.97 -43.40
C PRO A 292 34.18 -1.13 -42.52
N GLY A 293 35.47 -1.13 -42.89
CA GLY A 293 36.51 -0.35 -42.26
C GLY A 293 36.24 1.15 -42.25
N THR A 294 36.73 1.80 -41.20
CA THR A 294 37.00 3.23 -41.18
C THR A 294 38.43 3.40 -40.68
N ASN A 295 39.32 3.72 -41.62
CA ASN A 295 40.60 4.40 -41.38
C ASN A 295 40.31 5.62 -40.47
N GLY A 296 41.00 5.88 -39.38
CA GLY A 296 42.45 6.06 -39.31
C GLY A 296 42.73 7.56 -39.22
N LEU A 297 43.03 8.06 -38.02
CA LEU A 297 43.78 9.29 -37.71
C LEU A 297 43.89 9.36 -36.16
N LEU A 298 44.97 8.88 -35.56
CA LEU A 298 46.20 9.63 -35.24
C LEU A 298 45.94 11.02 -34.63
N ALA A 299 45.86 11.07 -33.31
CA ALA A 299 46.41 12.18 -32.52
C ALA A 299 46.90 11.66 -31.16
N LYS A 300 48.23 11.69 -31.05
CA LYS A 300 49.08 11.40 -29.90
C LYS A 300 49.14 12.65 -29.03
N VAL A 301 48.70 12.62 -27.77
CA VAL A 301 49.21 13.53 -26.73
C VAL A 301 49.37 12.79 -25.40
N THR A 302 50.58 12.96 -24.89
CA THR A 302 51.28 12.39 -23.75
C THR A 302 50.82 12.94 -22.39
N ALA A 303 50.81 12.02 -21.41
CA ALA A 303 51.09 12.13 -19.97
C ALA A 303 50.60 13.33 -19.14
N GLY A 304 49.92 12.99 -18.05
CA GLY A 304 49.73 13.81 -16.85
C GLY A 304 48.85 13.09 -15.84
N ILE A 305 49.44 12.28 -14.97
CA ILE A 305 48.80 11.69 -13.80
C ILE A 305 48.76 12.76 -12.69
N PRO A 306 47.60 13.02 -12.06
CA PRO A 306 47.59 13.48 -10.69
C PRO A 306 46.86 12.49 -9.77
N THR A 307 47.56 12.19 -8.69
CA THR A 307 47.16 11.53 -7.45
C THR A 307 45.78 11.98 -6.93
N PRO A 308 44.91 11.08 -6.42
CA PRO A 308 43.73 11.48 -5.69
C PRO A 308 44.10 11.89 -4.25
N VAL A 309 43.94 13.17 -3.93
CA VAL A 309 43.92 13.69 -2.55
C VAL A 309 42.49 13.52 -1.99
N PRO A 310 42.31 13.07 -0.73
CA PRO A 310 40.98 12.91 -0.14
C PRO A 310 40.42 14.29 0.24
N GLN A 311 39.44 14.78 -0.51
CA GLN A 311 38.70 15.99 -0.15
C GLN A 311 37.53 15.64 0.78
N SER A 312 37.72 15.99 2.05
CA SER A 312 36.66 16.15 3.05
C SER A 312 35.62 17.15 2.52
N ARG A 313 34.38 16.71 2.31
CA ARG A 313 33.28 17.59 1.92
C ARG A 313 32.66 18.22 3.17
N SER A 314 33.10 19.44 3.47
CA SER A 314 32.37 20.38 4.30
C SER A 314 31.12 20.87 3.54
N ASN A 315 29.96 20.81 4.21
CA ASN A 315 28.71 21.38 3.70
C ASN A 315 28.82 22.90 3.62
N VAL A 316 28.90 23.43 2.39
CA VAL A 316 28.80 24.87 2.12
C VAL A 316 27.32 25.24 2.03
N ILE A 317 26.84 25.97 3.03
CA ILE A 317 25.56 26.68 2.99
C ILE A 317 25.73 27.84 2.00
N ARG A 318 25.09 27.76 0.82
CA ARG A 318 24.90 28.92 -0.05
C ARG A 318 23.68 29.70 0.40
N THR A 319 23.90 30.80 1.12
CA THR A 319 22.91 31.88 1.31
C THR A 319 23.03 32.88 0.16
N ASN A 320 22.07 32.87 -0.76
CA ASN A 320 21.85 34.01 -1.65
C ASN A 320 20.83 34.96 -0.98
N ARG A 321 21.30 36.15 -0.61
CA ARG A 321 20.53 37.34 -0.20
C ARG A 321 21.15 38.54 -0.94
N THR A 322 20.53 39.00 -2.03
CA THR A 322 19.63 40.18 -2.16
C THR A 322 20.37 41.45 -2.55
N ASP A 323 20.03 42.00 -3.72
CA ASP A 323 19.82 43.44 -3.94
C ASP A 323 18.87 43.59 -5.15
N THR A 324 17.63 44.07 -4.95
CA THR A 324 17.16 45.48 -4.92
C THR A 324 16.89 46.03 -6.32
N GLY A 325 15.60 46.29 -6.64
CA GLY A 325 15.22 46.95 -7.89
C GLY A 325 13.72 47.02 -8.22
N LEU A 326 12.99 47.93 -7.54
CA LEU A 326 11.85 48.73 -8.02
C LEU A 326 10.56 48.11 -8.64
N ALA A 327 9.46 48.41 -7.93
CA ALA A 327 8.18 48.94 -8.41
C ALA A 327 7.28 48.06 -9.30
N GLY A 328 6.20 47.54 -8.70
CA GLY A 328 5.02 47.05 -9.43
C GLY A 328 3.89 46.64 -8.49
N LYS A 329 2.86 47.49 -8.39
CA LYS A 329 1.57 47.24 -7.71
C LYS A 329 0.89 45.97 -8.24
N GLY A 330 0.26 45.18 -7.37
CA GLY A 330 -0.82 44.30 -7.80
C GLY A 330 -1.11 43.08 -6.92
N MET A 331 -2.17 43.21 -6.12
CA MET A 331 -3.08 42.18 -5.59
C MET A 331 -2.52 41.00 -4.75
N ALA A 332 -3.04 40.96 -3.54
CA ALA A 332 -2.81 39.94 -2.52
C ALA A 332 -3.48 38.60 -2.86
N THR A 333 -2.71 37.52 -2.74
CA THR A 333 -3.19 36.19 -2.36
C THR A 333 -2.34 35.70 -1.20
N ASN A 334 -2.99 35.52 -0.03
CA ASN A 334 -2.36 34.98 1.17
C ASN A 334 -2.11 33.48 0.97
N LEU A 335 -0.90 33.13 0.54
CA LEU A 335 -0.37 31.78 0.66
C LEU A 335 0.26 31.66 2.06
N ASN A 336 -0.47 31.03 2.98
CA ASN A 336 0.05 30.73 4.32
C ASN A 336 0.98 29.51 4.22
N VAL A 337 2.20 29.74 3.73
CA VAL A 337 3.30 28.78 3.85
C VAL A 337 3.72 28.78 5.31
N VAL A 338 3.28 27.77 6.07
CA VAL A 338 3.85 27.46 7.38
C VAL A 338 5.28 26.98 7.15
N ARG A 339 6.20 27.94 7.07
CA ARG A 339 7.64 27.68 7.15
C ARG A 339 7.89 27.33 8.61
N VAL A 340 8.20 26.06 8.88
CA VAL A 340 8.76 25.64 10.15
C VAL A 340 10.11 26.33 10.29
N ILE A 341 10.10 27.52 10.91
CA ILE A 341 11.29 28.11 11.49
C ILE A 341 11.78 27.11 12.53
N LYS A 342 12.96 26.56 12.28
CA LYS A 342 13.72 25.79 13.25
C LYS A 342 14.00 26.76 14.40
N THR A 343 13.15 26.73 15.42
CA THR A 343 13.38 27.42 16.70
C THR A 343 14.69 26.88 17.25
N THR A 344 15.75 27.66 17.12
CA THR A 344 16.94 27.54 17.95
C THR A 344 16.48 27.73 19.38
N ALA A 345 16.57 26.66 20.17
CA ALA A 345 16.36 26.71 21.61
C ALA A 345 17.34 27.73 22.22
N PRO A 346 16.94 28.43 23.30
CA PRO A 346 17.89 29.23 24.08
C PRO A 346 19.01 28.31 24.58
N VAL A 347 20.25 28.77 24.43
CA VAL A 347 21.43 28.17 25.05
C VAL A 347 21.20 28.16 26.56
N VAL A 348 20.91 26.98 27.10
CA VAL A 348 21.00 26.71 28.53
C VAL A 348 22.47 26.38 28.80
N GLU A 349 23.17 27.28 29.49
CA GLU A 349 24.50 27.00 30.04
C GLU A 349 24.43 25.72 30.87
N THR A 350 25.25 24.74 30.48
CA THR A 350 25.35 23.47 31.17
C THR A 350 26.20 23.66 32.42
N PRO A 351 25.76 23.22 33.62
CA PRO A 351 26.60 23.26 34.81
C PRO A 351 27.85 22.37 34.63
N PRO A 352 28.98 22.70 35.30
CA PRO A 352 30.23 21.98 35.16
C PRO A 352 30.09 20.50 35.55
N ASN A 353 30.68 19.62 34.74
CA ASN A 353 30.71 18.17 34.98
C ASN A 353 31.35 17.85 36.34
N PRO A 354 30.79 16.90 37.11
CA PRO A 354 31.45 16.34 38.27
C PRO A 354 32.70 15.54 37.86
N PRO A 355 33.71 15.43 38.75
CA PRO A 355 34.96 14.73 38.46
C PRO A 355 34.72 13.25 38.16
N GLU A 356 35.40 12.79 37.11
CA GLU A 356 35.41 11.43 36.57
C GLU A 356 35.88 10.42 37.64
N PRO A 357 35.13 9.33 37.90
CA PRO A 357 35.57 8.27 38.80
C PRO A 357 36.75 7.49 38.20
N ALA A 358 37.79 7.29 39.01
CA ALA A 358 39.03 6.62 38.64
C ALA A 358 38.79 5.25 37.96
N SER A 359 39.51 5.06 36.85
CA SER A 359 39.47 3.86 36.01
C SER A 359 39.82 2.59 36.80
N SER A 360 38.97 1.57 36.68
CA SER A 360 39.26 0.20 37.12
C SER A 360 40.44 -0.39 36.33
N PRO A 361 41.34 -1.16 36.96
CA PRO A 361 42.47 -1.78 36.28
C PRO A 361 42.02 -2.90 35.31
N GLU A 362 42.63 -2.92 34.13
CA GLU A 362 42.44 -3.95 33.10
C GLU A 362 42.84 -5.36 33.60
N PRO A 363 42.10 -6.41 33.18
CA PRO A 363 42.48 -7.79 33.45
C PRO A 363 43.68 -8.21 32.60
N ILE A 364 44.75 -8.66 33.26
CA ILE A 364 45.96 -9.23 32.66
C ILE A 364 45.60 -10.56 31.98
N VAL A 365 45.73 -10.62 30.66
CA VAL A 365 45.58 -11.86 29.87
C VAL A 365 46.89 -12.65 29.90
N PRO A 366 46.89 -13.93 30.29
CA PRO A 366 48.11 -14.75 30.28
C PRO A 366 48.56 -15.13 28.85
N PRO A 367 49.86 -15.33 28.62
CA PRO A 367 50.41 -15.63 27.31
C PRO A 367 50.02 -17.03 26.80
N VAL A 368 49.66 -17.08 25.51
CA VAL A 368 49.33 -18.29 24.76
C VAL A 368 50.60 -19.12 24.53
N VAL A 369 50.58 -20.37 24.98
CA VAL A 369 51.66 -21.36 24.76
C VAL A 369 51.47 -22.01 23.39
N PRO A 370 52.50 -22.07 22.53
CA PRO A 370 52.40 -22.73 21.22
C PRO A 370 52.43 -24.27 21.35
N PRO A 371 51.78 -25.00 20.41
CA PRO A 371 51.72 -26.46 20.44
C PRO A 371 53.06 -27.10 20.05
N ALA A 372 53.41 -28.17 20.76
CA ALA A 372 54.57 -29.01 20.50
C ALA A 372 54.44 -29.76 19.17
N VAL A 373 55.48 -29.65 18.34
CA VAL A 373 55.69 -30.44 17.13
C VAL A 373 56.19 -31.84 17.52
N SER A 374 55.39 -32.87 17.26
CA SER A 374 55.85 -34.26 17.32
C SER A 374 56.55 -34.62 16.01
N SER A 375 57.85 -34.92 16.11
CA SER A 375 58.63 -35.57 15.06
C SER A 375 58.48 -37.08 15.19
N THR A 376 57.89 -37.73 14.19
CA THR A 376 57.95 -39.19 14.02
C THR A 376 59.14 -39.53 13.12
N VAL A 377 60.00 -40.42 13.61
CA VAL A 377 61.00 -41.16 12.83
C VAL A 377 60.46 -42.57 12.62
#